data_AF-A0A820PZ03-F1
#
_entry.id   AF-A0A820PZ03-F1
#
_cell.length_a   1.000
_cell.length_b   1.000
_cell.length_c   1.000
_cell.angle_alpha   90.00
_cell.angle_beta   90.00
_cell.angle_gamma   90.00
#
_symmetry.space_group_name_H-M   'P 1'
#
loop_
_entity.id
_entity.type
_entity.pdbx_description
1 polymer ?
#
loop_
_entity_poly.entity_id
_entity_poly.type
_entity_poly.pdbx_seq_one_letter_code
_entity_poly.pdbx_strand_id
1 'polypeptide(L)'
;MTVTNILTSDGEMAEVTGSGYNGEGDVLCNHERVTYDSHPIISKIIEVGAVCNNAEIINSQLRGQPTEGALIAVAMKMNLPHLREQFHRERE
;
A
#
# COMPACT_ATOMS: atom_id res chain seq x y z
N MET A 1 9.44 9.40 0.61
CA MET A 1 8.05 9.82 0.80
C MET A 1 7.29 8.65 1.41
N THR A 2 6.27 8.89 2.22
CA THR A 2 5.53 7.84 2.93
C THR A 2 4.04 8.17 2.90
N VAL A 3 3.18 7.17 2.66
CA VAL A 3 1.73 7.32 2.88
C VAL A 3 1.49 7.50 4.37
N THR A 4 0.72 8.52 4.75
CA THR A 4 0.35 8.79 6.14
C THR A 4 -1.14 8.58 6.41
N ASN A 5 -1.99 8.83 5.41
CA ASN A 5 -3.44 8.71 5.52
C ASN A 5 -4.02 8.17 4.21
N ILE A 6 -5.10 7.40 4.33
CA ILE A 6 -5.92 6.92 3.22
C ILE A 6 -7.36 7.32 3.53
N LEU A 7 -8.01 8.03 2.60
CA LEU A 7 -9.39 8.48 2.72
C LEU A 7 -10.23 7.78 1.66
N THR A 8 -11.34 7.17 2.08
CA THR A 8 -12.29 6.51 1.18
C THR A 8 -13.45 7.45 0.81
N SER A 9 -14.20 7.11 -0.23
CA SER A 9 -15.34 7.91 -0.71
C SER A 9 -16.52 7.95 0.26
N ASP A 10 -16.67 6.93 1.09
CA ASP A 10 -17.66 6.85 2.18
C ASP A 10 -17.19 7.54 3.47
N GLY A 11 -16.01 8.16 3.46
CA GLY A 11 -15.51 9.01 4.53
C GLY A 11 -14.71 8.30 5.61
N GLU A 12 -14.38 7.01 5.44
CA GLU A 12 -13.43 6.33 6.33
C GLU A 12 -12.02 6.85 6.12
N MET A 13 -11.28 6.98 7.22
CA MET A 13 -9.89 7.41 7.21
C MET A 13 -9.04 6.35 7.91
N ALA A 14 -8.06 5.82 7.19
CA ALA A 14 -7.03 4.98 7.76
C ALA A 14 -5.72 5.75 7.94
N GLU A 15 -5.14 5.63 9.12
CA GLU A 15 -3.81 6.13 9.45
C GLU A 15 -2.76 5.06 9.13
N VAL A 16 -1.64 5.50 8.57
CA VAL A 16 -0.52 4.62 8.24
C VAL A 16 0.66 4.96 9.14
N THR A 17 1.07 4.02 9.98
CA THR A 17 2.22 4.16 10.88
C THR A 17 3.50 3.65 10.22
N GLY A 18 4.67 3.99 10.78
CA GLY A 18 5.96 3.59 10.25
C GLY A 18 6.40 4.41 9.03
N SER A 19 7.69 4.39 8.72
CA SER A 19 8.27 5.21 7.64
C SER A 19 9.35 4.45 6.85
N GLY A 20 9.64 4.95 5.65
CA GLY A 20 10.59 4.33 4.74
C GLY A 20 9.93 3.33 3.78
N TYR A 21 10.77 2.68 2.98
CA TYR A 21 10.37 1.74 1.94
C TYR A 21 10.56 0.30 2.44
N ASN A 22 9.80 -0.06 3.47
CA ASN A 22 9.81 -1.37 4.12
C ASN A 22 8.39 -1.70 4.63
N GLY A 23 8.22 -2.90 5.20
CA GLY A 23 6.95 -3.35 5.77
C GLY A 23 6.74 -2.98 7.25
N GLU A 24 7.59 -2.14 7.84
CA GLU A 24 7.47 -1.78 9.25
C GLU A 24 6.35 -0.74 9.45
N GLY A 25 5.46 -1.03 10.38
CA GLY A 25 4.28 -0.22 10.68
C GLY A 25 2.98 -0.89 10.23
N ASP A 26 1.88 -0.20 10.47
CA ASP A 26 0.53 -0.73 10.34
C ASP A 26 -0.39 0.25 9.62
N VAL A 27 -1.47 -0.27 9.06
CA VAL A 27 -2.60 0.52 8.56
C VAL A 27 -3.75 0.36 9.54
N LEU A 28 -4.22 1.46 10.11
CA LEU A 28 -5.21 1.49 11.19
C LEU A 28 -6.43 2.29 10.76
N CYS A 29 -7.62 1.71 10.81
CA CYS A 29 -8.89 2.41 10.63
C CYS A 29 -9.70 2.23 11.91
N ASN A 30 -10.22 3.32 12.48
CA ASN A 30 -10.97 3.28 13.74
C ASN A 30 -10.24 2.55 14.90
N HIS A 31 -8.91 2.67 14.96
CA HIS A 31 -8.02 1.96 15.91
C HIS A 31 -7.91 0.44 15.71
N GLU A 32 -8.48 -0.09 14.63
CA GLU A 32 -8.36 -1.50 14.25
C GLU A 32 -7.40 -1.67 13.08
N ARG A 33 -6.68 -2.79 13.07
CA ARG A 33 -5.79 -3.11 11.95
C ARG A 33 -6.62 -3.43 10.71
N VAL A 34 -6.33 -2.72 9.63
CA VAL A 34 -6.94 -2.96 8.32
C VAL A 34 -6.51 -4.34 7.81
N THR A 35 -7.50 -5.16 7.45
CA THR A 35 -7.32 -6.42 6.71
C THR A 35 -8.30 -6.44 5.54
N TYR A 36 -8.11 -7.35 4.59
CA TYR A 36 -9.02 -7.52 3.46
C TYR A 36 -10.47 -7.78 3.88
N ASP A 37 -10.65 -8.56 4.94
CA ASP A 37 -11.98 -8.97 5.41
C ASP A 37 -12.67 -7.86 6.22
N SER A 38 -11.92 -7.09 7.01
CA SER A 38 -12.49 -6.04 7.87
C SER A 38 -12.75 -4.74 7.12
N HIS A 39 -11.86 -4.36 6.21
CA HIS A 39 -11.89 -3.07 5.52
C HIS A 39 -11.62 -3.25 4.01
N PRO A 40 -12.58 -3.84 3.28
CA PRO A 40 -12.38 -4.22 1.88
C PRO A 40 -12.12 -3.03 0.95
N ILE A 41 -12.70 -1.86 1.23
CA ILE A 41 -12.53 -0.65 0.40
C ILE A 41 -11.10 -0.12 0.53
N ILE A 42 -10.60 0.06 1.75
CA ILE A 42 -9.22 0.51 2.02
C ILE A 42 -8.21 -0.48 1.44
N SER A 43 -8.44 -1.78 1.66
CA SER A 43 -7.59 -2.85 1.12
C SER A 43 -7.53 -2.81 -0.41
N LYS A 44 -8.67 -2.56 -1.08
CA LYS A 44 -8.73 -2.45 -2.54
C LYS A 44 -7.99 -1.20 -3.06
N ILE A 45 -8.03 -0.08 -2.36
CA ILE A 45 -7.26 1.13 -2.73
C ILE A 45 -5.76 0.82 -2.71
N ILE A 46 -5.29 0.16 -1.64
CA ILE A 46 -3.88 -0.23 -1.48
C ILE A 46 -3.47 -1.23 -2.55
N GLU A 47 -4.31 -2.22 -2.84
CA GLU A 47 -4.09 -3.19 -3.90
C GLU A 47 -3.91 -2.53 -5.26
N VAL A 48 -4.83 -1.64 -5.64
CA VAL A 48 -4.75 -0.91 -6.91
C VAL A 48 -3.48 -0.06 -6.96
N GLY A 49 -3.12 0.62 -5.87
CA GLY A 49 -1.89 1.40 -5.79
C GLY A 49 -0.60 0.58 -5.92
N ALA A 50 -0.63 -0.71 -5.55
CA ALA A 50 0.49 -1.63 -5.71
C ALA A 50 0.53 -2.30 -7.09
N VAL A 51 -0.63 -2.62 -7.67
CA VAL A 51 -0.74 -3.27 -8.99
C VAL A 51 -0.45 -2.27 -10.11
N CYS A 52 -1.02 -1.07 -10.05
CA CYS A 52 -0.84 0.00 -11.04
C CYS A 52 0.43 0.82 -10.76
N ASN A 53 1.57 0.15 -10.58
CA ASN A 53 2.78 0.76 -10.05
C ASN A 53 4.05 0.31 -10.80
N ASN A 54 4.91 1.28 -11.15
CA ASN A 54 6.17 1.03 -11.85
C ASN A 54 7.39 0.94 -10.93
N ALA A 55 7.25 1.33 -9.67
CA ALA A 55 8.35 1.23 -8.72
C ALA A 55 8.57 -0.22 -8.26
N GLU A 56 9.74 -0.43 -7.67
CA GLU A 56 10.11 -1.70 -7.05
C GLU A 56 10.98 -1.42 -5.82
N ILE A 57 10.80 -2.22 -4.76
CA ILE A 57 11.62 -2.16 -3.57
C ILE A 57 12.40 -3.48 -3.48
N ILE A 58 13.71 -3.41 -3.67
CA ILE A 58 14.60 -4.58 -3.63
C ILE A 58 15.64 -4.32 -2.54
N ASN A 59 15.79 -5.23 -1.58
CA ASN A 59 16.75 -5.09 -0.47
C ASN A 59 16.65 -3.73 0.24
N SER A 60 15.42 -3.28 0.52
CA SER A 60 15.12 -1.97 1.13
C SER A 60 15.59 -0.75 0.32
N GLN A 61 15.92 -0.93 -0.96
CA GLN A 61 16.26 0.15 -1.87
C GLN A 61 15.13 0.36 -2.87
N LEU A 62 14.60 1.59 -2.91
CA LEU A 62 13.60 1.99 -3.89
C LEU A 62 14.24 2.20 -5.26
N ARG A 63 13.62 1.61 -6.29
CA ARG A 63 13.81 1.92 -7.70
C ARG A 63 12.50 2.48 -8.26
N GLY A 64 12.56 3.61 -8.93
CA GLY A 64 11.37 4.32 -9.43
C GLY A 64 11.03 5.57 -8.63
N GLN A 65 9.83 6.10 -8.81
CA GLN A 65 9.46 7.38 -8.20
C GLN A 65 9.15 7.23 -6.70
N PRO A 66 9.56 8.19 -5.85
CA PRO A 66 9.23 8.18 -4.41
C PRO A 66 7.74 8.02 -4.10
N THR A 67 6.86 8.54 -4.94
CA THR A 67 5.40 8.44 -4.80
C THR A 67 4.91 7.02 -5.00
N GLU A 68 5.35 6.39 -6.07
CA GLU A 68 5.05 5.01 -6.40
C GLU A 68 5.60 4.06 -5.32
N GLY A 69 6.84 4.29 -4.86
CA GLY A 69 7.44 3.53 -3.77
C GLY A 69 6.67 3.61 -2.46
N ALA A 70 6.06 4.76 -2.15
CA ALA A 70 5.23 4.92 -0.96
C ALA A 70 3.97 4.03 -1.01
N LEU A 71 3.39 3.82 -2.19
CA LEU A 71 2.23 2.95 -2.39
C LEU A 71 2.60 1.46 -2.23
N ILE A 72 3.77 1.04 -2.70
CA ILE A 72 4.27 -0.32 -2.46
C ILE A 72 4.56 -0.52 -0.97
N ALA A 73 5.18 0.45 -0.30
CA ALA A 73 5.49 0.35 1.11
C ALA A 73 4.24 0.19 1.99
N VAL A 74 3.13 0.89 1.70
CA VAL A 74 1.88 0.68 2.45
C VAL A 74 1.26 -0.70 2.21
N ALA A 75 1.39 -1.26 1.00
CA ALA A 75 0.98 -2.65 0.74
C ALA A 75 1.84 -3.66 1.51
N MET A 76 3.15 -3.42 1.65
CA MET A 76 4.03 -4.25 2.48
C MET A 76 3.61 -4.28 3.95
N LYS A 77 3.18 -3.14 4.52
CA LYS A 77 2.68 -3.03 5.90
C LYS A 77 1.39 -3.82 6.15
N MET A 78 0.61 -4.06 5.10
CA MET A 78 -0.57 -4.94 5.14
C MET A 78 -0.25 -6.42 4.90
N ASN A 79 1.03 -6.78 4.77
CA ASN A 79 1.47 -8.12 4.40
C ASN A 79 0.86 -8.60 3.07
N LEU A 80 0.79 -7.69 2.10
CA LEU A 80 0.33 -7.95 0.72
C LEU A 80 1.49 -7.87 -0.29
N PRO A 81 2.56 -8.67 -0.13
CA PRO A 81 3.67 -8.65 -1.07
C PRO A 81 3.24 -9.27 -2.42
N HIS A 82 3.94 -8.91 -3.49
CA HIS A 82 3.80 -9.54 -4.81
C HIS A 82 2.41 -9.43 -5.47
N LEU A 83 1.55 -8.50 -5.04
CA LEU A 83 0.22 -8.31 -5.65
C LEU A 83 0.31 -8.13 -7.17
N ARG A 84 1.29 -7.38 -7.66
CA ARG A 84 1.49 -7.14 -9.11
C ARG A 84 1.70 -8.44 -9.90
N GLU A 85 2.32 -9.47 -9.31
CA GLU A 85 2.60 -10.75 -9.98
C GLU A 85 1.32 -11.58 -10.20
N GLN A 86 0.23 -11.25 -9.51
CA GLN A 86 -1.07 -11.92 -9.67
C GLN A 86 -1.85 -11.39 -10.88
N PHE A 87 -1.37 -10.33 -11.54
CA PHE A 87 -2.05 -9.69 -12.67
C PHE A 87 -1.16 -9.69 -13.91
N HIS A 88 -1.81 -9.83 -15.07
CA HIS A 88 -1.12 -9.65 -16.35
C HIS A 88 -1.15 -8.16 -16.75
N ARG A 89 0.03 -7.58 -16.96
CA ARG A 89 0.17 -6.21 -17.43
C ARG A 89 0.18 -6.17 -18.96
N GLU A 90 -0.92 -5.70 -19.56
CA GLU A 90 -1.06 -5.55 -21.01
C GLU A 90 -0.18 -4.43 -21.58
N ARG A 91 -0.09 -3.31 -20.87
CA ARG A 91 0.74 -2.16 -21.25
C ARG A 91 1.18 -1.35 -20.04
N GLU A 92 2.14 -0.47 -20.28
CA GLU A 92 2.50 0.60 -19.35
C GLU A 92 1.57 1.80 -19.40
#